data_AF-A0A0M0X316-F1
#
_entry.id   AF-A0A0M0X316-F1
#
_cell.length_a   1.000
_cell.length_b   1.000
_cell.length_c   1.000
_cell.angle_alpha   90.00
_cell.angle_beta   90.00
_cell.angle_gamma   90.00
#
_symmetry.space_group_name_H-M   'P 1'
#
loop_
_entity.id
_entity.type
_entity.pdbx_description
1 polymer ?
#
loop_
_entity_poly.entity_id
_entity_poly.type
_entity_poly.pdbx_seq_one_letter_code
_entity_poly.pdbx_strand_id
1 'polypeptide(L)'
;MFCPHCNEEIAAQAEICPKCGVRVNNTNPEDKPNIAINILSFCCVPLLGIIMYFVWKDEKPKAAKSALIWGLIAIVVYVVIMFLFGILGFVLGSIDEYNY
;
A
#
# COMPACT_ATOMS: atom_id res chain seq x y z
N MET A 1 -24.75 -10.45 -22.84
CA MET A 1 -24.13 -11.55 -22.07
C MET A 1 -25.22 -12.36 -21.39
N PHE A 2 -24.95 -13.56 -20.88
CA PHE A 2 -25.99 -14.37 -20.20
C PHE A 2 -25.81 -14.33 -18.68
N CYS A 3 -26.91 -14.33 -17.93
CA CYS A 3 -26.87 -14.42 -16.47
C CYS A 3 -26.42 -15.83 -16.03
N PRO A 4 -25.38 -15.98 -15.18
CA PRO A 4 -24.88 -17.28 -14.74
C PRO A 4 -25.84 -18.05 -13.83
N HIS A 5 -26.87 -17.39 -13.29
CA HIS A 5 -27.84 -18.00 -12.38
C HIS A 5 -29.11 -18.47 -13.10
N CYS A 6 -29.68 -17.64 -13.97
CA CYS A 6 -30.96 -17.93 -14.63
C CYS A 6 -30.86 -18.11 -16.16
N ASN A 7 -29.66 -18.02 -16.73
CA ASN A 7 -29.38 -18.21 -18.16
C ASN A 7 -30.12 -17.27 -19.13
N GLU A 8 -30.68 -16.16 -18.64
CA GLU A 8 -31.34 -15.16 -19.47
C GLU A 8 -30.30 -14.23 -20.13
N GLU A 9 -30.61 -13.76 -21.34
CA GLU A 9 -29.83 -12.72 -21.99
C GLU A 9 -30.01 -11.36 -21.28
N ILE A 10 -28.89 -10.72 -20.96
CA ILE A 10 -28.80 -9.44 -20.27
C ILE A 10 -27.82 -8.50 -20.98
N ALA A 11 -28.05 -7.20 -20.84
CA ALA A 11 -27.16 -6.17 -21.36
C ALA A 11 -25.74 -6.36 -20.82
N ALA A 12 -24.71 -6.08 -21.63
CA ALA A 12 -23.31 -6.27 -21.24
C ALA A 12 -22.90 -5.43 -20.01
N GLN A 13 -23.53 -4.27 -19.83
CA GLN A 13 -23.33 -3.35 -18.72
C GLN A 13 -24.28 -3.59 -17.53
N ALA A 14 -25.15 -4.61 -17.56
CA ALA A 14 -26.07 -4.87 -16.46
C ALA A 14 -25.27 -5.27 -15.21
N GLU A 15 -25.42 -4.54 -14.09
CA GLU A 15 -24.83 -4.93 -12.81
C GLU A 15 -25.68 -5.95 -12.06
N ILE A 16 -27.00 -5.87 -12.23
CA ILE A 16 -28.00 -6.73 -11.62
C ILE A 16 -28.86 -7.33 -12.73
N CYS A 17 -29.12 -8.63 -12.67
CA CYS A 17 -30.06 -9.27 -13.58
C CYS A 17 -31.50 -8.84 -13.24
N PRO A 18 -32.26 -8.24 -14.19
CA PRO A 18 -33.63 -7.77 -13.92
C PRO A 18 -34.65 -8.91 -13.75
N LYS A 19 -34.28 -10.15 -14.12
CA LYS A 19 -35.14 -11.35 -13.98
C LYS A 19 -35.00 -12.02 -12.62
N CYS A 20 -33.77 -12.27 -12.15
CA CYS A 20 -33.50 -13.04 -10.93
C CYS A 20 -32.95 -12.22 -9.77
N GLY A 21 -32.55 -10.96 -10.00
CA GLY A 21 -32.02 -10.06 -8.97
C GLY A 21 -30.56 -10.31 -8.57
N VAL A 22 -29.88 -11.30 -9.14
CA VAL A 22 -28.46 -11.59 -8.85
C VAL A 22 -27.56 -10.53 -9.48
N ARG A 23 -26.53 -10.09 -8.74
CA ARG A 23 -25.45 -9.24 -9.27
C ARG A 23 -24.58 -10.04 -10.23
N VAL A 24 -24.53 -9.60 -11.48
CA VAL A 24 -23.81 -10.28 -12.57
C VAL A 24 -22.49 -9.61 -12.91
N ASN A 25 -22.36 -8.32 -12.62
CA ASN A 25 -21.12 -7.60 -12.80
C ASN A 25 -20.45 -7.41 -11.43
N ASN A 26 -19.45 -8.24 -11.15
CA ASN A 26 -18.54 -8.01 -10.04
C ASN A 26 -17.36 -7.19 -10.55
N THR A 27 -17.58 -5.89 -10.80
CA THR A 27 -16.48 -4.91 -10.89
C THR A 27 -15.92 -4.67 -9.50
N ASN A 28 -15.47 -5.72 -8.83
CA ASN A 28 -14.71 -5.54 -7.61
C ASN A 28 -13.35 -4.97 -8.06
N PRO A 29 -12.94 -3.77 -7.63
CA PRO A 29 -11.64 -3.24 -7.98
C PRO A 29 -10.58 -4.29 -7.63
N GLU A 30 -9.75 -4.66 -8.60
CA GLU A 30 -8.77 -5.72 -8.41
C GLU A 30 -7.86 -5.36 -7.22
N ASP A 31 -7.90 -6.16 -6.15
CA ASP A 31 -7.05 -6.00 -4.98
C ASP A 31 -5.61 -6.41 -5.33
N LYS A 32 -4.90 -5.47 -5.96
CA LYS A 32 -3.50 -5.58 -6.38
C LYS A 32 -2.64 -4.55 -5.65
N PRO A 33 -1.38 -4.88 -5.34
CA PRO A 33 -0.46 -3.95 -4.70
C PRO A 33 -0.28 -2.69 -5.54
N ASN A 34 -0.44 -1.52 -4.92
CA ASN A 34 -0.29 -0.24 -5.60
C ASN A 34 1.16 0.25 -5.44
N ILE A 35 1.94 0.15 -6.52
CA ILE A 35 3.36 0.55 -6.56
C ILE A 35 3.54 2.02 -6.15
N ALA A 36 2.68 2.93 -6.63
CA ALA A 36 2.81 4.35 -6.32
C ALA A 36 2.66 4.61 -4.82
N ILE A 37 1.73 3.92 -4.15
CA ILE A 37 1.53 4.05 -2.70
C ILE A 37 2.65 3.39 -1.91
N ASN A 38 3.17 2.26 -2.38
CA ASN A 38 4.32 1.62 -1.74
C ASN A 38 5.55 2.54 -1.78
N ILE A 39 5.83 3.17 -2.93
CA ILE A 39 6.93 4.14 -3.08
C ILE A 39 6.71 5.35 -2.18
N LEU A 40 5.48 5.90 -2.15
CA LEU A 40 5.16 7.07 -1.31
C LEU A 40 5.31 6.76 0.19
N SER A 41 4.85 5.58 0.61
CA SER A 41 4.98 5.10 1.99
C SER A 41 6.45 4.88 2.38
N PHE A 42 7.28 4.46 1.43
CA PHE A 42 8.71 4.25 1.68
C PHE A 42 9.53 5.56 1.67
N CYS A 43 9.24 6.46 0.73
CA CYS A 43 10.10 7.62 0.44
C CYS A 43 9.77 8.85 1.27
N CYS A 44 8.48 9.16 1.49
CA CYS A 44 8.09 10.48 2.02
C CYS A 44 7.52 10.43 3.43
N VAL A 45 6.69 9.43 3.74
CA VAL A 45 6.01 9.37 5.04
C VAL A 45 5.77 7.91 5.45
N PRO A 46 6.63 7.31 6.29
CA PRO A 46 6.43 5.94 6.76
C PRO A 46 5.09 5.74 7.48
N LEU A 47 4.60 6.79 8.15
CA LEU A 47 3.28 6.81 8.80
C LEU A 47 2.11 6.69 7.81
N LEU A 48 2.27 7.16 6.56
CA LEU A 48 1.23 6.97 5.53
C LEU A 48 1.00 5.48 5.25
N GLY A 49 2.04 4.65 5.25
CA GLY A 49 1.89 3.21 5.04
C GLY A 49 0.97 2.56 6.10
N ILE A 50 1.05 3.03 7.35
CA ILE A 50 0.20 2.56 8.45
C ILE A 50 -1.23 3.09 8.30
N ILE A 51 -1.41 4.37 7.96
CA ILE A 51 -2.74 4.95 7.75
C ILE A 51 -3.46 4.26 6.59
N MET A 52 -2.77 4.06 5.46
CA MET A 52 -3.32 3.39 4.28
C MET A 52 -3.77 1.97 4.58
N TYR A 53 -3.10 1.27 5.52
CA TYR A 53 -3.55 -0.04 5.97
C TYR A 53 -4.94 0.01 6.61
N PHE A 54 -5.21 0.97 7.50
CA PHE A 54 -6.52 1.11 8.14
C PHE A 54 -7.61 1.63 7.20
N VAL A 55 -7.27 2.47 6.22
CA VAL A 55 -8.23 2.95 5.23
C VAL A 55 -8.67 1.82 4.29
N TRP A 56 -7.77 0.89 3.96
CA TRP A 56 -7.99 -0.13 2.92
C TRP A 56 -8.12 -1.57 3.42
N LYS A 57 -8.09 -1.81 4.73
CA LYS A 57 -8.15 -3.16 5.30
C LYS A 57 -9.38 -3.97 4.89
N ASP A 58 -10.50 -3.30 4.66
CA ASP A 58 -11.78 -3.96 4.37
C ASP A 58 -12.07 -4.03 2.86
N GLU A 59 -11.63 -3.03 2.08
CA GLU A 59 -11.86 -2.97 0.63
C GLU A 59 -10.78 -3.67 -0.20
N LYS A 60 -9.50 -3.48 0.15
CA LYS A 60 -8.35 -3.99 -0.63
C LYS A 60 -7.18 -4.42 0.29
N PRO A 61 -7.35 -5.55 0.98
CA PRO A 61 -6.41 -6.00 2.01
C PRO A 61 -5.01 -6.32 1.48
N LYS A 62 -4.84 -6.72 0.22
CA LYS A 62 -3.50 -6.97 -0.35
C LYS A 62 -2.76 -5.66 -0.59
N ALA A 63 -3.42 -4.65 -1.15
CA ALA A 63 -2.83 -3.31 -1.30
C ALA A 63 -2.53 -2.65 0.05
N ALA A 64 -3.42 -2.82 1.03
CA ALA A 64 -3.24 -2.34 2.40
C ALA A 64 -2.00 -2.96 3.05
N LYS A 65 -1.84 -4.29 2.96
CA LYS A 65 -0.69 -5.01 3.52
C LYS A 65 0.63 -4.61 2.83
N SER A 66 0.62 -4.40 1.52
CA SER A 66 1.86 -3.97 0.84
C SER A 66 2.30 -2.60 1.32
N ALA A 67 1.39 -1.63 1.41
CA ALA A 67 1.70 -0.28 1.88
C ALA A 67 2.27 -0.29 3.31
N LEU A 68 1.70 -1.12 4.21
CA LEU A 68 2.20 -1.29 5.57
C LEU A 68 3.62 -1.84 5.60
N ILE A 69 3.91 -2.90 4.84
CA ILE A 69 5.22 -3.55 4.81
C ILE A 69 6.28 -2.55 4.32
N TRP A 70 6.02 -1.83 3.23
CA TRP A 70 6.95 -0.82 2.70
C TRP A 70 7.14 0.35 3.68
N GLY A 71 6.08 0.77 4.37
CA GLY A 71 6.18 1.77 5.44
C GLY A 71 7.06 1.32 6.60
N LEU A 72 6.91 0.08 7.08
CA LEU A 72 7.74 -0.47 8.16
C LEU A 72 9.22 -0.61 7.75
N ILE A 73 9.49 -1.09 6.53
CA ILE A 73 10.86 -1.17 6.00
C ILE A 73 11.51 0.21 5.99
N ALA A 74 10.77 1.25 5.60
CA ALA A 74 11.28 2.62 5.58
C ALA A 74 11.70 3.10 6.97
N ILE A 75 10.90 2.83 8.00
CA ILE A 75 11.24 3.18 9.40
C ILE A 75 12.56 2.52 9.79
N VAL A 76 12.69 1.21 9.55
CA VAL A 76 13.90 0.46 9.90
C VAL A 76 15.13 1.01 9.17
N VAL A 77 15.01 1.24 7.85
CA VAL A 77 16.10 1.80 7.04
C VAL A 77 16.51 3.18 7.55
N TYR A 78 15.55 4.05 7.87
CA TYR A 78 15.83 5.40 8.35
C TYR A 78 16.55 5.40 9.70
N VAL A 79 16.14 4.51 10.60
CA VAL A 79 16.78 4.34 11.91
C VAL A 79 18.22 3.84 11.75
N VAL A 80 18.47 2.82 10.91
CA VAL A 80 19.83 2.31 10.67
C VAL A 80 20.71 3.40 10.06
N ILE A 81 20.21 4.13 9.06
CA ILE A 81 20.93 5.23 8.42
C ILE A 81 21.28 6.32 9.44
N MET A 82 20.33 6.72 10.29
CA MET A 82 20.57 7.70 11.35
C MET A 82 21.68 7.26 12.31
N PHE A 83 21.70 5.99 12.72
CA PHE A 83 22.77 5.48 13.57
C PHE A 83 24.13 5.48 12.88
N LEU A 84 24.20 5.08 11.61
CA LEU A 84 25.44 5.08 10.84
C LEU A 84 26.02 6.50 10.68
N PHE A 85 25.19 7.46 10.28
CA PHE A 85 25.60 8.86 10.15
C PHE A 85 25.89 9.52 11.51
N GLY A 86 25.16 9.13 12.56
CA GLY A 86 25.41 9.62 13.92
C GLY A 86 26.77 9.18 14.45
N ILE A 87 27.13 7.91 14.27
CA ILE A 87 28.46 7.39 14.64
C ILE A 87 29.55 8.06 13.81
N LEU A 88 29.36 8.18 12.50
CA LEU A 88 30.31 8.84 11.62
C LEU A 88 30.52 10.31 12.02
N GLY A 89 29.45 11.05 12.27
CA GLY A 89 29.50 12.44 12.71
C GLY A 89 30.19 12.60 14.07
N PHE A 90 29.93 11.69 15.02
CA PHE A 90 30.61 11.68 16.31
C PHE A 90 32.12 11.45 16.18
N VAL A 91 32.53 10.46 15.38
CA VAL A 91 33.96 10.16 15.14
C VAL A 91 34.65 11.32 14.43
N LEU A 92 34.06 11.88 13.37
CA LEU A 92 34.62 13.03 12.66
C LEU A 92 34.75 14.25 13.57
N GLY A 93 33.72 14.55 14.37
CA GLY A 93 33.77 15.66 15.33
C GLY A 93 34.88 15.50 16.38
N SER A 94 35.16 14.28 16.84
CA SER A 94 36.26 14.01 17.76
C SER A 94 37.66 14.18 17.14
N ILE A 95 37.79 14.10 15.81
CA ILE A 95 39.06 14.33 15.10
C ILE A 95 39.31 15.83 14.90
N ASP A 96 38.26 16.61 14.60
CA ASP A 96 38.38 18.07 14.43
C ASP A 96 38.84 18.78 15.72
N GLU A 97 38.41 18.29 16.89
CA GLU A 97 38.84 18.81 18.20
C GLU A 97 40.33 18.54 18.50
N TYR A 98 40.96 17.59 17.81
CA TYR A 98 42.38 17.26 17.94
C TYR A 98 43.29 17.99 16.94
N ASN A 99 42.73 18.73 15.98
CA ASN A 99 43.45 19.37 14.87
C ASN A 99 43.58 20.90 14.99
N TYR A 100 43.23 21.47 16.15
CA TYR A 100 43.50 22.87 16.55
C TYR A 100 44.49 22.91 17.71
#